data_AF-A0A661ACS0-F1
#
_entry.id   AF-A0A661ACS0-F1
#
_cell.length_a   1.000
_cell.length_b   1.000
_cell.length_c   1.000
_cell.angle_alpha   90.00
_cell.angle_beta   90.00
_cell.angle_gamma   90.00
#
_symmetry.space_group_name_H-M   'P 1'
#
loop_
_entity.id
_entity.type
_entity.pdbx_description
1 polymer ?
#
loop_
_entity_poly.entity_id
_entity_poly.type
_entity_poly.pdbx_seq_one_letter_code
_entity_poly.pdbx_strand_id
1 'polypeptide(L)'
;VLFSVRLLLLILSAAILNLTTQPFDMAERLNILFRRVPFTGVREFPFLLSLSMRFVPQVFYEGRRIVYAQRARGVNMPWAKRIFSLLFPLVYSSLRKAETLGFALNARGYVPGEIPSPVYRRGFLLGDILLSIYTIALLTLIILI
;
A
#
# COMPACT_ATOMS: atom_id res chain seq x y z
N VAL A 1 -26.17 24.91 4.91
CA VAL A 1 -26.40 23.81 5.89
C VAL A 1 -26.19 22.44 5.27
N LEU A 2 -26.91 22.07 4.20
CA LEU A 2 -26.77 20.76 3.53
C LEU A 2 -25.33 20.45 3.07
N PHE A 3 -24.67 21.39 2.39
CA PHE A 3 -23.26 21.23 1.99
C PHE A 3 -22.31 20.99 3.17
N SER A 4 -22.51 21.67 4.30
CA SER A 4 -21.69 21.50 5.50
C SER A 4 -21.88 20.11 6.12
N VAL A 5 -23.12 19.61 6.15
CA VAL A 5 -23.44 18.25 6.62
C VAL A 5 -22.82 17.21 5.69
N ARG A 6 -22.93 17.38 4.37
CA ARG A 6 -22.32 16.50 3.37
C ARG A 6 -20.81 16.41 3.53
N LEU A 7 -20.14 17.55 3.72
CA LEU A 7 -18.69 17.63 3.90
C LEU A 7 -18.27 16.94 5.21
N LEU A 8 -19.01 17.16 6.28
CA LEU A 8 -18.77 16.50 7.57
C LEU A 8 -18.95 14.97 7.46
N LEU A 9 -20.00 14.49 6.80
CA LEU A 9 -20.23 13.06 6.55
C LEU A 9 -19.13 12.43 5.68
N LEU A 10 -18.63 13.14 4.66
CA LEU A 10 -17.49 12.70 3.85
C LEU A 10 -16.22 12.55 4.69
N ILE A 11 -15.90 13.52 5.56
CA ILE A 11 -14.71 13.44 6.42
C ILE A 11 -14.86 12.30 7.42
N LEU A 12 -16.01 12.18 8.10
CA LEU A 12 -16.24 11.12 9.08
C LEU A 12 -16.18 9.72 8.46
N SER A 13 -16.80 9.53 7.29
CA SER A 13 -16.77 8.25 6.59
C SER A 13 -15.35 7.87 6.17
N ALA A 14 -14.57 8.81 5.64
CA ALA A 14 -13.16 8.58 5.31
C ALA A 14 -12.31 8.25 6.55
N ALA A 15 -12.58 8.90 7.68
CA ALA A 15 -11.89 8.62 8.94
C ALA A 15 -12.21 7.22 9.48
N ILE A 16 -13.49 6.83 9.50
CA ILE A 16 -13.94 5.49 9.94
C ILE A 16 -13.30 4.42 9.04
N LEU A 17 -13.28 4.61 7.73
CA LEU A 17 -12.67 3.67 6.79
C LEU A 17 -11.17 3.49 7.06
N ASN A 18 -10.44 4.60 7.26
CA ASN A 18 -9.01 4.55 7.60
C ASN A 18 -8.72 3.86 8.93
N LEU A 19 -9.55 4.10 9.94
CA LEU A 19 -9.35 3.51 11.28
C LEU A 19 -9.69 2.02 11.34
N THR A 20 -10.66 1.58 10.54
CA THR A 20 -11.15 0.18 10.55
C THR A 20 -10.41 -0.72 9.57
N THR A 21 -9.76 -0.15 8.54
CA THR A 21 -9.17 -0.93 7.45
C THR A 21 -7.65 -0.71 7.39
N GLN A 22 -6.89 -1.79 7.49
CA GLN A 22 -5.45 -1.73 7.26
C GLN A 22 -5.15 -1.65 5.75
N PRO A 23 -4.19 -0.80 5.32
CA PRO A 23 -3.84 -0.66 3.91
C PRO A 23 -3.28 -1.94 3.30
N PHE A 24 -2.62 -2.77 4.10
CA PHE A 24 -2.12 -4.09 3.68
C PHE A 24 -3.27 -5.03 3.29
N ASP A 25 -4.27 -5.16 4.17
CA ASP A 25 -5.46 -5.99 3.92
C ASP A 25 -6.24 -5.50 2.68
N MET A 26 -6.29 -4.18 2.45
CA MET A 26 -6.91 -3.61 1.25
C MET A 26 -6.16 -4.00 -0.03
N ALA A 27 -4.83 -3.92 -0.03
CA ALA A 27 -4.00 -4.36 -1.16
C ALA A 27 -4.14 -5.87 -1.43
N GLU A 28 -4.24 -6.69 -0.39
CA GLU A 28 -4.46 -8.12 -0.54
C GLU A 28 -5.84 -8.43 -1.15
N ARG A 29 -6.90 -7.77 -0.68
CA ARG A 29 -8.27 -7.93 -1.20
C ARG A 29 -8.40 -7.47 -2.67
N LEU A 30 -7.62 -6.47 -3.09
CA LEU A 30 -7.56 -6.06 -4.51
C LEU A 30 -7.11 -7.21 -5.43
N ASN A 31 -6.31 -8.18 -4.94
CA ASN A 31 -5.93 -9.34 -5.76
C ASN A 31 -7.13 -10.08 -6.34
N ILE A 32 -8.20 -10.24 -5.55
CA ILE A 32 -9.41 -10.95 -6.00
C ILE A 32 -10.09 -10.21 -7.15
N LEU A 33 -10.09 -8.88 -7.11
CA LEU A 33 -10.70 -8.04 -8.13
C LEU A 33 -9.90 -8.09 -9.45
N PHE A 34 -8.58 -7.91 -9.36
CA PHE A 34 -7.69 -7.91 -10.53
C PHE A 34 -7.53 -9.29 -11.18
N ARG A 35 -7.72 -10.39 -10.44
CA ARG A 35 -7.77 -11.74 -11.02
C ARG A 35 -8.89 -11.93 -12.03
N ARG A 36 -9.98 -11.15 -11.91
CA ARG A 36 -11.13 -11.19 -12.83
C ARG A 36 -10.95 -10.30 -14.06
N VAL A 37 -9.89 -9.49 -14.09
CA VAL A 37 -9.61 -8.58 -15.21
C VAL A 37 -8.95 -9.37 -16.35
N PRO A 38 -9.45 -9.29 -17.59
CA PRO A 38 -8.93 -10.08 -18.71
C PRO A 38 -7.54 -9.62 -19.20
N PHE A 39 -7.06 -8.46 -18.76
CA PHE A 39 -5.76 -7.92 -19.16
C PHE A 39 -4.59 -8.63 -18.48
N THR A 40 -3.77 -9.28 -19.30
CA THR A 40 -2.64 -10.09 -18.86
C THR A 40 -1.58 -9.29 -18.09
N GLY A 41 -1.33 -8.04 -18.48
CA GLY A 41 -0.33 -7.17 -17.84
C GLY A 41 -0.71 -6.64 -16.46
N VAL A 42 -1.98 -6.75 -16.05
CA VAL A 42 -2.44 -6.22 -14.75
C VAL A 42 -2.59 -7.34 -13.70
N ARG A 43 -2.40 -8.59 -14.09
CA ARG A 43 -2.61 -9.76 -13.21
C ARG A 43 -1.63 -9.81 -12.03
N GLU A 44 -0.40 -9.32 -12.22
CA GLU A 44 0.63 -9.28 -11.17
C GLU A 44 0.58 -8.03 -10.30
N PHE A 45 -0.14 -6.99 -10.75
CA PHE A 45 -0.19 -5.69 -10.06
C PHE A 45 -0.50 -5.78 -8.56
N PRO A 46 -1.48 -6.59 -8.10
CA PRO A 46 -1.82 -6.60 -6.69
C PRO A 46 -0.88 -7.49 -5.85
N PHE A 47 -0.19 -8.45 -6.47
CA PHE A 47 0.97 -9.08 -5.83
C PHE A 47 2.09 -8.05 -5.61
N LEU A 48 2.44 -7.27 -6.64
CA LEU A 48 3.43 -6.19 -6.54
C LEU A 48 3.02 -5.13 -5.53
N LEU A 49 1.73 -4.78 -5.44
CA LEU A 49 1.21 -3.84 -4.47
C LEU A 49 1.33 -4.37 -3.03
N SER A 50 0.95 -5.63 -2.79
CA SER A 50 1.08 -6.27 -1.47
C SER A 50 2.54 -6.35 -1.00
N LEU A 51 3.44 -6.67 -1.92
CA LEU A 51 4.88 -6.69 -1.69
C LEU A 51 5.42 -5.28 -1.40
N SER A 52 4.97 -4.28 -2.15
CA SER A 52 5.34 -2.88 -1.94
C SER A 52 4.92 -2.38 -0.57
N MET A 53 3.69 -2.70 -0.13
CA MET A 53 3.20 -2.34 1.21
C MET A 53 4.08 -2.93 2.32
N ARG A 54 4.67 -4.11 2.11
CA ARG A 54 5.63 -4.70 3.04
C ARG A 54 6.99 -3.97 3.03
N PHE A 55 7.41 -3.41 1.90
CA PHE A 55 8.65 -2.65 1.79
C PHE A 55 8.56 -1.22 2.29
N VAL A 56 7.38 -0.58 2.27
CA VAL A 56 7.19 0.80 2.73
C VAL A 56 7.75 1.04 4.16
N PRO A 57 7.41 0.22 5.18
CA PRO A 57 7.98 0.37 6.52
C PRO A 57 9.51 0.21 6.55
N GLN A 58 10.04 -0.72 5.76
CA GLN A 58 11.48 -0.98 5.70
C GLN A 58 12.24 0.19 5.07
N VAL A 59 11.75 0.74 3.96
CA VAL A 59 12.33 1.92 3.29
C VAL A 59 12.28 3.13 4.23
N PHE A 60 11.19 3.31 4.98
CA PHE A 60 11.08 4.38 5.97
C PHE A 60 12.12 4.24 7.09
N TYR A 61 12.35 3.02 7.61
CA TYR A 61 13.37 2.77 8.61
C TYR A 61 14.79 3.04 8.08
N GLU A 62 15.09 2.61 6.86
CA GLU A 62 16.39 2.92 6.23
C GLU A 62 16.58 4.41 6.01
N GLY A 63 15.54 5.12 5.57
CA GLY A 63 15.59 6.56 5.40
C GLY A 63 15.97 7.25 6.70
N ARG A 64 15.32 6.86 7.81
CA ARG A 64 15.67 7.39 9.15
C ARG A 64 17.10 7.04 9.55
N ARG A 65 17.55 5.80 9.33
CA ARG A 65 18.93 5.38 9.60
C ARG A 65 19.95 6.20 8.83
N ILE A 66 19.69 6.47 7.55
CA ILE A 66 20.54 7.32 6.71
C ILE A 66 20.54 8.76 7.25
N VAL A 67 19.39 9.32 7.62
CA VAL A 67 19.32 10.66 8.24
C VAL A 67 20.17 10.72 9.51
N TYR A 68 20.06 9.73 10.41
CA TYR A 68 20.86 9.70 11.63
C TYR A 68 22.36 9.57 11.36
N ALA A 69 22.76 8.74 10.39
CA ALA A 69 24.16 8.62 9.98
C ALA A 69 24.72 9.94 9.41
N GLN A 70 23.94 10.65 8.59
CA GLN A 70 24.35 11.94 8.03
C GLN A 70 24.43 13.03 9.12
N ARG A 71 23.52 13.00 10.10
CA ARG A 71 23.59 13.89 11.28
C ARG A 71 24.85 13.64 12.11
N ALA A 72 25.20 12.38 12.36
CA ALA A 72 26.42 12.01 13.10
C ALA A 72 27.71 12.47 12.38
N ARG A 73 27.68 12.56 11.05
CA ARG A 73 28.79 13.09 10.23
C ARG A 73 28.85 14.63 10.19
N GLY A 74 27.99 15.33 10.95
CA GLY A 74 27.99 16.79 11.00
C GLY A 74 27.51 17.47 9.72
N VAL A 75 26.75 16.77 8.86
CA VAL A 75 26.33 17.29 7.56
C VAL A 75 25.23 18.36 7.73
N ASN A 76 25.65 19.62 7.86
CA ASN A 76 24.79 20.81 7.77
C ASN A 76 24.71 21.28 6.31
N MET A 77 23.88 20.61 5.51
CA MET A 77 23.69 20.94 4.09
C MET A 77 22.42 21.76 3.85
N PRO A 78 22.43 22.69 2.87
CA PRO A 78 21.20 23.33 2.39
C PRO A 78 20.20 22.28 1.90
N TRP A 79 18.91 22.60 1.99
CA TRP A 79 17.80 21.65 1.80
C TRP A 79 17.93 20.80 0.52
N ALA A 80 18.33 21.42 -0.59
CA ALA A 80 18.51 20.76 -1.88
C ALA A 80 19.58 19.65 -1.84
N LYS A 81 20.76 19.92 -1.26
CA LYS A 81 21.84 18.91 -1.14
C LYS A 81 21.47 17.79 -0.15
N ARG A 82 20.66 18.10 0.86
CA ARG A 82 20.16 17.12 1.84
C ARG A 82 19.25 16.07 1.18
N ILE A 83 18.42 16.47 0.22
CA ILE A 83 17.56 15.54 -0.54
C ILE A 83 18.43 14.54 -1.31
N PHE A 84 19.40 15.01 -2.10
CA PHE A 84 20.28 14.12 -2.86
C PHE A 84 21.08 13.16 -1.97
N SER A 85 21.58 13.64 -0.81
CA SER A 85 22.31 12.82 0.16
C SER A 85 21.48 11.68 0.78
N LEU A 86 20.15 11.84 0.81
CA LEU A 86 19.22 10.79 1.23
C LEU A 86 18.74 9.93 0.06
N LEU A 87 18.45 10.55 -1.08
CA LEU A 87 17.87 9.92 -2.26
C LEU A 87 18.81 8.88 -2.85
N PHE A 88 20.07 9.23 -3.13
CA PHE A 88 21.00 8.31 -3.80
C PHE A 88 21.25 7.03 -2.98
N PRO A 89 21.56 7.09 -1.67
CA PRO A 89 21.73 5.87 -0.88
C PRO A 89 20.47 5.03 -0.76
N LEU A 90 19.30 5.65 -0.65
CA LEU A 90 18.02 4.93 -0.57
C LEU A 90 17.65 4.24 -1.89
N VAL A 91 17.84 4.93 -3.01
CA VAL A 91 17.57 4.35 -4.33
C VAL A 91 18.53 3.19 -4.59
N TYR A 92 19.82 3.37 -4.30
CA TYR A 92 20.80 2.30 -4.43
C TYR A 92 20.48 1.08 -3.54
N SER A 93 20.15 1.31 -2.25
CA SER A 93 19.77 0.21 -1.35
C SER A 93 18.49 -0.49 -1.80
N SER A 94 17.51 0.26 -2.32
CA SER A 94 16.25 -0.29 -2.81
C SER A 94 16.43 -1.11 -4.09
N LEU A 95 17.25 -0.64 -5.03
CA LEU A 95 17.61 -1.40 -6.24
C LEU A 95 18.29 -2.72 -5.89
N ARG A 96 19.28 -2.68 -4.98
CA ARG A 96 19.99 -3.89 -4.55
C ARG A 96 19.06 -4.92 -3.89
N LYS A 97 18.08 -4.46 -3.11
CA LYS A 97 17.05 -5.34 -2.55
C LYS A 97 16.12 -5.90 -3.60
N ALA A 98 15.71 -5.09 -4.57
CA ALA A 98 14.87 -5.55 -5.67
C ALA A 98 15.56 -6.66 -6.47
N GLU A 99 16.85 -6.50 -6.78
CA GLU A 99 17.68 -7.55 -7.40
C GLU A 99 17.69 -8.83 -6.56
N THR A 100 18.06 -8.70 -5.27
CA THR A 100 18.16 -9.83 -4.35
C THR A 100 16.82 -10.56 -4.19
N LEU A 101 15.73 -9.80 -4.13
CA LEU A 101 14.37 -10.34 -4.06
C LEU A 101 13.99 -11.06 -5.35
N GLY A 102 14.32 -10.50 -6.52
CA GLY A 102 14.08 -11.14 -7.81
C GLY A 102 14.78 -12.48 -7.92
N PHE A 103 16.07 -12.54 -7.54
CA PHE A 103 16.80 -13.80 -7.47
C PHE A 103 16.16 -14.80 -6.50
N ALA A 104 15.73 -14.34 -5.33
CA ALA A 104 15.06 -15.20 -4.35
C ALA A 104 13.69 -15.71 -4.82
N LEU A 105 12.94 -14.91 -5.58
CA LEU A 105 11.66 -15.30 -6.18
C LEU A 105 11.87 -16.35 -7.28
N ASN A 106 12.83 -16.13 -8.17
CA ASN A 106 13.20 -17.09 -9.21
C ASN A 106 13.65 -18.43 -8.61
N ALA A 107 14.48 -18.39 -7.56
CA ALA A 107 14.93 -19.60 -6.85
C ALA A 107 13.79 -20.38 -6.17
N ARG A 108 12.68 -19.70 -5.83
CA ARG A 108 11.46 -20.31 -5.26
C ARG A 108 10.46 -20.78 -6.33
N GLY A 109 10.80 -20.64 -7.62
CA GLY A 109 9.93 -21.03 -8.73
C GLY A 109 8.81 -20.03 -9.01
N TYR A 110 8.98 -18.74 -8.69
CA TYR A 110 8.04 -17.71 -9.12
C TYR A 110 8.12 -17.53 -10.65
N VAL A 111 6.98 -17.67 -11.34
CA VAL A 111 6.86 -17.44 -12.78
C VAL A 111 6.09 -16.14 -13.01
N PRO A 112 6.70 -15.12 -13.65
CA PRO A 112 5.99 -13.92 -14.07
C PRO A 112 4.81 -14.28 -14.98
N GLY A 113 3.67 -13.64 -14.78
CA GLY A 113 2.43 -13.85 -15.52
C GLY A 113 1.50 -14.89 -14.90
N GLU A 114 2.00 -15.74 -14.01
CA GLU A 114 1.17 -16.64 -13.22
C GLU A 114 0.69 -15.97 -11.94
N ILE A 115 -0.55 -16.24 -11.55
CA ILE A 115 -1.09 -15.65 -10.33
C ILE A 115 -0.71 -16.57 -9.17
N PRO A 116 0.17 -16.15 -8.24
CA PRO A 116 0.48 -16.97 -7.07
C PRO A 116 -0.79 -17.30 -6.30
N SER A 117 -0.90 -18.54 -5.83
CA SER A 117 -2.03 -18.96 -5.02
C SER A 117 -2.07 -18.14 -3.71
N PRO A 118 -3.23 -17.59 -3.32
CA PRO A 118 -3.34 -16.82 -2.08
C PRO A 118 -3.04 -17.74 -0.89
N VAL A 119 -2.06 -17.33 -0.06
CA VAL A 119 -1.66 -18.08 1.15
C VAL A 119 -2.73 -17.95 2.24
N TYR A 120 -3.40 -16.80 2.33
CA TYR A 120 -4.52 -16.57 3.23
C TYR A 120 -5.85 -16.59 2.46
N ARG A 121 -6.69 -17.60 2.73
CA ARG A 121 -8.11 -17.60 2.36
C ARG A 121 -8.92 -17.09 3.54
N ARG A 122 -9.20 -15.79 3.58
CA ARG A 122 -10.21 -15.25 4.50
C ARG A 122 -11.58 -15.48 3.88
N GLY A 123 -12.41 -16.32 4.51
CA GLY A 123 -13.81 -16.49 4.13
C GLY A 123 -14.62 -15.24 4.41
N PHE A 124 -15.67 -15.00 3.62
CA PHE A 124 -16.63 -13.92 3.91
C PHE A 124 -17.33 -14.22 5.23
N LEU A 125 -17.15 -13.33 6.20
CA LEU A 125 -17.90 -13.36 7.46
C LEU A 125 -19.21 -12.61 7.28
N LEU A 126 -20.24 -12.95 8.08
CA LEU A 126 -21.50 -12.18 8.10
C LEU A 126 -21.27 -10.69 8.46
N GLY A 127 -20.21 -10.42 9.23
CA GLY A 127 -19.75 -9.06 9.51
C GLY A 127 -19.30 -8.29 8.27
N ASP A 128 -18.64 -8.95 7.30
CA ASP A 128 -18.22 -8.32 6.04
C ASP A 128 -19.44 -7.88 5.21
N ILE A 129 -20.52 -8.68 5.23
CA ILE A 129 -21.77 -8.36 4.52
C ILE A 129 -22.48 -7.18 5.18
N LEU A 130 -22.68 -7.23 6.50
CA LEU A 130 -23.31 -6.14 7.24
C LEU A 130 -22.53 -4.81 7.09
N LEU A 131 -21.20 -4.87 7.14
CA LEU A 131 -20.35 -3.70 6.98
C LEU A 131 -20.40 -3.16 5.55
N SER A 132 -20.49 -4.03 4.53
CA SER A 132 -20.68 -3.60 3.14
C SER A 132 -22.03 -2.91 2.90
N ILE A 133 -23.10 -3.39 3.54
CA ILE A 133 -24.43 -2.75 3.45
C ILE A 133 -24.39 -1.38 4.12
N TYR A 134 -23.79 -1.28 5.30
CA TYR A 134 -23.63 -0.02 6.02
C TYR A 134 -22.85 1.03 5.19
N THR A 135 -21.73 0.64 4.56
CA THR A 135 -20.94 1.59 3.75
C THR A 135 -21.68 2.04 2.50
N ILE A 136 -22.40 1.15 1.81
CA ILE A 136 -23.20 1.50 0.63
C ILE A 136 -24.32 2.48 1.03
N ALA A 137 -25.06 2.19 2.11
CA ALA A 137 -26.12 3.07 2.60
C ALA A 137 -25.58 4.46 2.96
N LEU A 138 -24.43 4.52 3.63
CA LEU A 138 -23.78 5.77 4.01
C LEU A 138 -23.35 6.59 2.77
N LEU A 139 -22.78 5.95 1.75
CA LEU A 139 -22.43 6.61 0.49
C LEU A 139 -23.66 7.12 -0.26
N THR A 140 -24.74 6.34 -0.33
CA THR A 140 -25.99 6.79 -0.99
C THR A 140 -26.60 8.00 -0.29
N LEU A 141 -26.55 8.03 1.04
CA LEU A 141 -27.00 9.17 1.84
C LEU A 141 -26.17 10.42 1.56
N ILE A 142 -24.84 10.28 1.45
CA ILE A 142 -23.93 11.40 1.09
C ILE A 142 -24.22 11.96 -0.30
N ILE A 143 -24.58 11.09 -1.27
CA ILE A 143 -24.86 11.52 -2.65
C ILE A 143 -26.21 12.24 -2.75
N LEU A 144 -27.21 11.78 -1.98
CA LEU A 144 -28.57 12.32 -1.97
C LEU A 144 -28.66 13.69 -1.28
N ILE A 145 -27.84 13.92 -0.25
CA ILE A 145 -27.71 15.20 0.48
C ILE A 145 -26.90 16.22 -0.32
#